data_AF-A0A7J4NZ10-F1
#
_entry.id   AF-A0A7J4NZ10-F1
#
_cell.length_a   1.000
_cell.length_b   1.000
_cell.length_c   1.000
_cell.angle_alpha   90.00
_cell.angle_beta   90.00
_cell.angle_gamma   90.00
#
_symmetry.space_group_name_H-M   'P 1'
#
loop_
_entity.id
_entity.type
_entity.pdbx_description
1 polymer ?
#
loop_
_entity_poly.entity_id
_entity_poly.type
_entity_poly.pdbx_seq_one_letter_code
_entity_poly.pdbx_strand_id
1 'polypeptide(L)'
;MYKVVFTVVDVKPPKSIDGDPPHVKGPCKIYKVGDKITITSNPGRLVLEETDSVCLAAFSAILPLTSAMERNVTEPWDYIDKIKYFSCPDSERPVTFKVERVPVKQGEIPLRKS
;
A
#
# COMPACT_ATOMS: atom_id res chain seq x y z
N MET A 1 17.00 -4.04 3.29
CA MET A 1 15.90 -4.32 2.35
C MET A 1 14.63 -4.42 3.17
N TYR A 2 13.49 -4.03 2.62
CA TYR A 2 12.25 -3.94 3.36
C TYR A 2 11.17 -4.81 2.71
N LYS A 3 10.34 -5.42 3.55
CA LYS A 3 8.98 -5.85 3.20
C LYS A 3 8.07 -4.65 3.40
N VAL A 4 7.13 -4.43 2.47
CA VAL A 4 6.18 -3.32 2.52
C VAL A 4 4.79 -3.89 2.75
N VAL A 5 4.11 -3.36 3.77
CA VAL A 5 2.76 -3.77 4.15
C VAL A 5 1.83 -2.58 3.98
N PHE A 6 0.79 -2.74 3.16
CA PHE A 6 -0.29 -1.78 2.97
C PHE A 6 -1.49 -2.29 3.77
N THR A 7 -1.82 -1.61 4.88
CA THR A 7 -2.97 -1.98 5.72
C THR A 7 -4.08 -0.95 5.54
N VAL A 8 -5.29 -1.39 5.23
CA VAL A 8 -6.45 -0.51 5.16
C VAL A 8 -6.77 0.02 6.54
N VAL A 9 -6.82 1.35 6.68
CA VAL A 9 -7.11 2.02 7.95
C VAL A 9 -8.39 2.84 7.85
N ASP A 10 -9.07 2.96 8.98
CA ASP A 10 -10.19 3.89 9.10
C ASP A 10 -9.67 5.33 9.13
N VAL A 11 -10.27 6.17 8.30
CA VAL A 11 -9.94 7.60 8.21
C VAL A 11 -11.22 8.40 8.21
N LYS A 12 -11.11 9.67 8.60
CA LYS A 12 -12.25 10.58 8.52
C LYS A 12 -12.76 10.62 7.07
N PRO A 13 -14.09 10.62 6.84
CA PRO A 13 -14.65 10.74 5.51
C PRO A 13 -14.08 11.95 4.78
N PRO A 14 -13.84 11.84 3.46
CA PRO A 14 -13.38 12.97 2.67
C PRO A 14 -14.37 14.11 2.79
N LYS A 15 -13.84 15.34 2.93
CA LYS A 15 -14.62 16.56 2.97
C LYS A 15 -14.32 17.37 1.72
N SER A 16 -15.36 17.89 1.10
CA SER A 16 -15.19 18.85 0.01
C SER A 16 -14.65 20.16 0.55
N ILE A 17 -13.81 20.80 -0.27
CA ILE A 17 -13.26 22.13 -0.02
C ILE A 17 -14.28 23.20 -0.43
N ASP A 18 -15.01 22.95 -1.52
CA ASP A 18 -15.96 23.91 -2.12
C ASP A 18 -17.39 23.78 -1.56
N GLY A 19 -17.63 22.80 -0.69
CA GLY A 19 -18.90 22.61 0.02
C GLY A 19 -19.87 21.60 -0.63
N ASP A 20 -19.66 21.24 -1.90
CA ASP A 20 -20.44 20.19 -2.56
C ASP A 20 -20.17 18.81 -1.95
N PRO A 21 -21.15 17.90 -1.84
CA PRO A 21 -20.89 16.58 -1.29
C PRO A 21 -19.86 15.82 -2.15
N PRO A 22 -18.89 15.12 -1.56
CA PRO A 22 -17.94 14.31 -2.33
C PRO A 22 -18.70 13.24 -3.12
N HIS A 23 -18.21 12.91 -4.30
CA HIS A 23 -18.79 11.89 -5.20
C HIS A 23 -18.64 10.44 -4.68
N VAL A 24 -18.30 10.27 -3.40
CA VAL A 24 -18.10 8.98 -2.75
C VAL A 24 -19.47 8.36 -2.46
N LYS A 25 -19.76 7.23 -3.10
CA LYS A 25 -21.10 6.61 -3.13
C LYS A 25 -21.29 5.46 -2.13
N GLY A 26 -20.31 5.19 -1.26
CA GLY A 26 -20.40 4.14 -0.24
C GLY A 26 -19.06 3.46 0.07
N PRO A 27 -19.07 2.37 0.85
CA PRO A 27 -17.85 1.67 1.24
C PRO A 27 -17.25 0.90 0.05
N CYS A 28 -15.94 0.66 0.10
CA CYS A 28 -15.26 -0.24 -0.84
C CYS A 28 -15.89 -1.63 -0.82
N LYS A 29 -15.99 -2.26 -2.00
CA LYS A 29 -16.56 -3.61 -2.16
C LYS A 29 -15.52 -4.74 -2.07
N ILE A 30 -14.23 -4.39 -2.08
CA ILE A 30 -13.12 -5.36 -2.14
C ILE A 30 -12.34 -5.42 -0.83
N TYR A 31 -12.20 -4.27 -0.15
CA TYR A 31 -11.46 -4.14 1.09
C TYR A 31 -12.36 -3.72 2.24
N LYS A 32 -11.97 -4.14 3.45
CA LYS A 32 -12.44 -3.62 4.74
C LYS A 32 -11.25 -3.14 5.59
N VAL A 33 -11.54 -2.37 6.63
CA VAL A 33 -10.52 -1.92 7.59
C VAL A 33 -9.79 -3.13 8.18
N GLY A 34 -8.45 -3.06 8.20
CA GLY A 34 -7.56 -4.12 8.67
C GLY A 34 -7.01 -5.02 7.58
N ASP A 35 -7.62 -5.08 6.39
CA ASP A 35 -7.12 -5.88 5.27
C ASP A 35 -5.72 -5.43 4.83
N LYS A 36 -4.89 -6.39 4.43
CA LYS A 36 -3.49 -6.16 4.05
C LYS A 36 -3.17 -6.59 2.63
N ILE A 37 -2.22 -5.86 2.04
CA ILE A 37 -1.42 -6.30 0.89
C ILE A 37 0.03 -6.29 1.33
N THR A 38 0.69 -7.43 1.23
CA THR A 38 2.08 -7.60 1.65
C THR A 38 2.97 -7.90 0.46
N ILE A 39 3.99 -7.08 0.25
CA ILE A 39 4.93 -7.20 -0.86
C ILE A 39 6.36 -7.23 -0.31
N THR A 40 7.19 -8.13 -0.83
CA THR A 40 8.59 -8.31 -0.40
C THR A 40 9.48 -8.57 -1.60
N SER A 41 10.81 -8.51 -1.41
CA SER A 41 11.84 -8.63 -2.46
C SER A 41 11.84 -7.46 -3.42
N ASN A 42 12.99 -6.83 -3.66
CA ASN A 42 13.13 -5.97 -4.84
C ASN A 42 13.76 -6.80 -5.98
N PRO A 43 13.07 -7.05 -7.11
CA PRO A 43 11.74 -6.54 -7.50
C PRO A 43 10.55 -7.29 -6.85
N GLY A 44 9.50 -6.52 -6.53
CA GLY A 44 8.34 -6.89 -5.69
C GLY A 44 7.70 -8.26 -5.96
N ARG A 45 7.54 -9.04 -4.90
CA ARG A 45 6.80 -10.31 -4.83
C ARG A 45 5.65 -10.17 -3.83
N LEU A 46 4.44 -10.44 -4.30
CA LEU A 46 3.26 -10.52 -3.43
C LEU A 46 3.37 -11.74 -2.50
N VAL A 47 3.21 -11.54 -1.19
CA VAL A 47 3.19 -12.58 -0.16
C VAL A 47 1.73 -12.93 0.10
N LEU A 48 1.25 -14.00 -0.55
CA LEU A 48 -0.17 -14.39 -0.52
C LEU A 48 -0.63 -14.78 0.88
N GLU A 49 0.25 -15.41 1.67
CA GLU A 49 -0.02 -15.86 3.03
C GLU A 49 -0.21 -14.69 4.02
N GLU A 50 0.28 -13.51 3.67
CA GLU A 50 0.17 -12.28 4.47
C GLU A 50 -0.73 -11.22 3.80
N THR A 51 -1.50 -11.60 2.78
CA THR A 51 -2.38 -10.72 2.00
C THR A 51 -3.82 -11.19 2.11
N ASP A 52 -4.70 -10.32 2.59
CA ASP A 52 -6.11 -10.66 2.81
C ASP A 52 -6.95 -10.52 1.53
N SER A 53 -6.66 -9.49 0.72
CA SER A 53 -7.42 -9.17 -0.48
C SER A 53 -6.54 -8.40 -1.48
N VAL A 54 -6.81 -8.55 -2.78
CA VAL A 54 -6.09 -7.83 -3.85
C VAL A 54 -7.08 -7.27 -4.87
N CYS A 55 -7.34 -5.98 -4.77
CA CYS A 55 -7.97 -5.20 -5.85
C CYS A 55 -6.92 -4.84 -6.90
N LEU A 56 -7.13 -5.25 -8.15
CA LEU A 56 -6.18 -4.99 -9.24
C LEU A 56 -5.93 -3.50 -9.51
N ALA A 57 -6.93 -2.64 -9.33
CA ALA A 57 -6.78 -1.19 -9.52
C ALA A 57 -5.93 -0.55 -8.40
N ALA A 58 -6.17 -0.92 -7.15
CA ALA A 58 -5.33 -0.45 -6.04
C ALA A 58 -3.91 -1.01 -6.17
N PHE A 59 -3.79 -2.29 -6.53
CA PHE A 59 -2.50 -2.97 -6.69
C PHE A 59 -1.65 -2.32 -7.79
N SER A 60 -2.22 -2.09 -8.98
CA SER A 60 -1.49 -1.43 -10.07
C SER A 60 -0.99 -0.03 -9.69
N ALA A 61 -1.76 0.71 -8.89
CA ALA A 61 -1.40 2.04 -8.44
C ALA A 61 -0.28 2.06 -7.38
N ILE A 62 -0.21 1.05 -6.50
CA ILE A 62 0.86 0.96 -5.48
C ILE A 62 2.15 0.32 -6.01
N LEU A 63 2.14 -0.39 -7.13
CA LEU A 63 3.33 -1.10 -7.63
C LEU A 63 4.57 -0.20 -7.81
N PRO A 64 4.49 0.99 -8.46
CA PRO A 64 5.65 1.87 -8.60
C PRO A 64 6.18 2.37 -7.26
N LEU A 65 5.27 2.70 -6.33
CA LEU A 65 5.60 3.14 -4.98
C LEU A 65 6.29 2.04 -4.18
N THR A 66 5.78 0.81 -4.29
CA THR A 66 6.27 -0.34 -3.53
C THR A 66 7.73 -0.63 -3.84
N SER A 67 8.10 -0.69 -5.11
CA SER A 67 9.49 -0.96 -5.53
C SER A 67 10.48 0.04 -4.91
N ALA A 68 10.11 1.32 -4.87
CA ALA A 68 10.91 2.36 -4.24
C ALA A 68 10.95 2.22 -2.70
N MET A 69 9.89 1.74 -2.06
CA MET A 69 9.83 1.52 -0.61
C MET A 69 10.62 0.30 -0.13
N GLU A 70 10.85 -0.71 -0.98
CA GLU A 70 11.60 -1.93 -0.63
C GLU A 70 13.11 -1.72 -0.50
N ARG A 71 13.66 -0.65 -1.11
CA ARG A 71 15.08 -0.30 -1.02
C ARG A 71 15.42 0.53 0.22
N ASN A 72 16.71 0.61 0.53
CA ASN A 72 17.24 1.57 1.51
C ASN A 72 17.15 2.99 0.96
N VAL A 73 16.96 3.95 1.87
CA VAL A 73 17.10 5.38 1.60
C VAL A 73 18.55 5.75 1.87
N THR A 74 19.29 6.13 0.83
CA THR A 74 20.71 6.49 0.94
C THR A 74 20.93 7.99 0.88
N GLU A 75 20.00 8.73 0.25
CA GLU A 75 20.14 10.15 0.00
C GLU A 75 19.31 11.00 0.98
N PRO A 76 19.80 12.16 1.45
CA PRO A 76 19.05 13.01 2.38
C PRO A 76 17.73 13.56 1.84
N TRP A 77 17.65 13.78 0.52
CA TRP A 77 16.45 14.33 -0.15
C TRP A 77 15.40 13.27 -0.49
N ASP A 78 15.77 12.00 -0.43
CA ASP A 78 14.87 10.90 -0.71
C ASP A 78 13.86 10.77 0.45
N TYR A 79 12.59 10.92 0.11
CA TYR A 79 11.48 10.96 1.07
C TYR A 79 10.63 9.68 1.04
N ILE A 80 11.07 8.64 0.31
CA ILE A 80 10.24 7.46 0.08
C ILE A 80 9.85 6.75 1.39
N ASP A 81 10.70 6.81 2.42
CA ASP A 81 10.45 6.26 3.74
C ASP A 81 9.51 7.10 4.62
N LYS A 82 9.30 8.37 4.22
CA LYS A 82 8.41 9.34 4.89
C LYS A 82 6.96 9.18 4.43
N ILE A 83 6.70 8.51 3.32
CA ILE A 83 5.34 8.22 2.87
C ILE A 83 4.72 7.18 3.82
N LYS A 84 3.66 7.59 4.53
CA LYS A 84 2.96 6.74 5.52
C LYS A 84 1.56 6.32 5.10
N TYR A 85 0.97 7.01 4.12
CA TYR A 85 -0.39 6.77 3.68
C TYR A 85 -0.46 6.81 2.16
N PHE A 86 -1.31 5.96 1.61
CA PHE A 86 -1.62 5.91 0.19
C PHE A 86 -3.13 5.80 0.01
N SER A 87 -3.72 6.65 -0.84
CA SER A 87 -5.14 6.56 -1.16
C SER A 87 -5.36 5.68 -2.39
N CYS A 88 -6.34 4.78 -2.30
CA CYS A 88 -6.85 4.04 -3.45
C CYS A 88 -7.23 5.02 -4.58
N PRO A 89 -6.98 4.66 -5.87
CA PRO A 89 -7.36 5.50 -7.02
C PRO A 89 -8.86 5.45 -7.35
N ASP A 90 -9.65 4.62 -6.67
CA ASP A 90 -11.10 4.56 -6.86
C ASP A 90 -11.75 5.89 -6.43
N SER A 91 -12.36 6.57 -7.39
CA SER A 91 -13.04 7.85 -7.18
C SER A 91 -14.34 7.68 -6.39
N GLU A 92 -15.07 6.58 -6.56
CA GLU A 92 -16.37 6.42 -5.92
C GLU A 92 -16.27 5.82 -4.51
N ARG A 93 -15.28 4.97 -4.25
CA ARG A 93 -15.18 4.18 -3.03
C ARG A 93 -13.74 4.01 -2.54
N PRO A 94 -12.99 5.10 -2.30
CA PRO A 94 -11.60 5.03 -1.90
C PRO A 94 -11.45 4.43 -0.50
N VAL A 95 -10.39 3.63 -0.34
CA VAL A 95 -9.82 3.29 0.97
C VAL A 95 -8.45 3.96 1.12
N THR A 96 -8.04 4.18 2.37
CA THR A 96 -6.68 4.65 2.67
C THR A 96 -5.87 3.50 3.25
N PHE A 97 -4.69 3.27 2.67
CA PHE A 97 -3.71 2.32 3.17
C PHE A 97 -2.70 3.07 4.03
N LYS A 98 -2.47 2.61 5.26
CA LYS A 98 -1.25 2.89 6.00
C LYS A 98 -0.14 2.01 5.44
N VAL A 99 1.01 2.61 5.17
CA VAL A 99 2.16 1.94 4.57
C VAL A 99 3.27 1.78 5.59
N GLU A 100 3.70 0.54 5.79
CA GLU A 100 4.73 0.18 6.77
C GLU A 100 5.88 -0.56 6.09
N ARG A 101 7.10 -0.13 6.38
CA ARG A 101 8.34 -0.75 5.90
C ARG A 101 8.93 -1.58 7.03
N VAL A 102 8.91 -2.89 6.87
CA VAL A 102 9.45 -3.85 7.85
C VAL A 102 10.83 -4.30 7.36
N PRO A 103 11.92 -4.04 8.11
CA PRO A 103 13.24 -4.56 7.77
C PRO A 103 13.20 -6.08 7.65
N VAL A 104 13.78 -6.62 6.57
CA VAL A 104 13.94 -8.07 6.38
C VAL A 104 15.42 -8.41 6.31
N LYS A 105 15.82 -9.57 6.86
CA LYS A 105 17.18 -10.06 6.71
C LYS A 105 17.39 -10.56 5.28
N GLN A 106 18.59 -10.34 4.75
CA GLN A 106 18.96 -10.83 3.43
C GLN A 106 18.88 -12.37 3.43
N GLY A 107 17.96 -12.93 2.64
CA GLY A 107 17.68 -14.38 2.59
C GLY A 107 16.31 -14.81 3.16
N GLU A 108 15.59 -13.96 3.88
CA GLU A 108 14.19 -14.21 4.30
C GLU A 108 13.19 -14.02 3.16
N ILE A 109 13.68 -13.50 2.03
CA ILE A 109 12.93 -13.37 0.82
C ILE A 109 12.78 -14.75 0.19
N PRO A 110 11.55 -15.27 0.00
CA PRO A 110 11.36 -16.50 -0.76
C PRO A 110 11.69 -16.19 -2.22
N LEU A 111 12.93 -16.38 -2.62
CA LEU A 111 13.29 -16.47 -4.04
C LEU A 111 12.85 -17.84 -4.55
N ARG A 112 12.57 -17.93 -5.86
CA ARG A 112 12.33 -19.24 -6.49
C ARG A 112 13.56 -20.11 -6.20
N LYS A 113 13.36 -21.19 -5.43
CA LYS A 113 14.38 -22.23 -5.28
C LYS A 113 14.59 -22.81 -6.68
N SER A 114 15.82 -22.69 -7.18
CA SER A 114 16.27 -23.30 -8.43
C SER A 114 16.22 -24.81 -8.35
#